data_AF-A0A961J2L8-F1
#
_entry.id   AF-A0A961J2L8-F1
#
_cell.length_a   1.000
_cell.length_b   1.000
_cell.length_c   1.000
_cell.angle_alpha   90.00
_cell.angle_beta   90.00
_cell.angle_gamma   90.00
#
_symmetry.space_group_name_H-M   'P 1'
#
loop_
_entity.id
_entity.type
_entity.pdbx_description
1 polymer ?
#
loop_
_entity_poly.entity_id
_entity_poly.type
_entity_poly.pdbx_seq_one_letter_code
_entity_poly.pdbx_strand_id
1 'polypeptide(L)'
;IAAEIIGVNPLMSKLTAFAVSSFFIGIAGALFFSVYLGAVEVGEAFGIQKSFLVLFMIIIGGLGSIFGAFAGAAFMVLMPVLLKNVLVGGMGWPTDLAAHLEFMIVGGLIVLFLILEPHGLAQLWRLTKEKLRLWPFPH
;
A
#
# COMPACT_ATOMS: atom_id res chain seq x y z
N ILE A 1 4.95 15.92 22.70
CA ILE A 1 4.82 16.29 24.12
C ILE A 1 5.34 15.16 25.03
N ALA A 2 4.76 13.95 25.05
CA ALA A 2 5.29 12.86 25.88
C ALA A 2 6.77 12.53 25.64
N ALA A 3 7.21 12.43 24.37
CA ALA A 3 8.62 12.20 24.02
C ALA A 3 9.55 13.36 24.42
N GLU A 4 9.04 14.59 24.40
CA GLU A 4 9.82 15.79 24.72
C GLU A 4 10.05 15.92 26.23
N ILE A 5 9.07 15.50 27.04
CA ILE A 5 9.17 15.46 28.51
C ILE A 5 10.23 14.45 28.98
N ILE A 6 10.46 13.36 28.25
CA ILE A 6 11.52 12.37 28.55
C ILE A 6 12.87 12.73 27.90
N GLY A 7 13.02 13.95 27.36
CA GLY A 7 14.28 14.48 26.83
C GLY A 7 14.56 14.15 25.36
N VAL A 8 13.61 13.59 24.61
CA VAL A 8 13.78 13.35 23.17
C VAL A 8 13.43 14.60 22.38
N ASN A 9 14.36 15.10 21.56
CA ASN A 9 14.11 16.24 20.68
C ASN A 9 13.23 15.80 19.47
N PRO A 10 11.94 16.19 19.41
CA PRO A 10 11.03 15.73 18.38
C PRO A 10 11.37 16.26 16.98
N LEU A 11 12.04 17.42 16.89
CA LEU A 11 12.46 18.00 15.61
C LEU A 11 13.54 17.13 14.98
N MET A 12 14.59 16.78 15.73
CA MET A 12 15.68 15.94 15.22
C MET A 12 15.18 14.54 14.86
N SER A 13 14.35 13.91 15.71
CA SER A 13 13.82 12.57 15.42
C SER A 13 12.95 12.52 14.16
N LYS A 14 12.12 13.55 13.92
CA LYS A 14 11.29 13.61 12.71
C LYS A 14 12.12 13.91 11.47
N LEU A 15 13.11 14.80 11.56
CA LEU A 15 13.99 15.13 10.45
C LEU A 15 14.86 13.95 10.03
N THR A 16 15.43 13.20 10.98
CA THR A 16 16.22 12.00 10.65
C THR A 16 15.35 10.90 10.07
N ALA A 17 14.15 10.66 10.62
CA ALA A 17 13.20 9.72 10.05
C ALA A 17 12.82 10.10 8.61
N PHE A 18 12.53 11.38 8.36
CA PHE A 18 12.22 11.90 7.02
C PHE A 18 13.40 11.79 6.05
N ALA A 19 14.62 12.09 6.51
CA ALA A 19 15.83 12.01 5.71
C ALA A 19 16.12 10.57 5.28
N VAL A 20 16.04 9.62 6.22
CA VAL A 20 16.25 8.19 5.95
C VAL A 20 15.16 7.66 5.01
N SER A 21 13.88 7.99 5.23
CA SER A 21 12.80 7.54 4.35
C SER A 21 12.94 8.10 2.93
N SER A 22 13.26 9.39 2.80
CA SER A 22 13.42 10.06 1.52
C SER A 22 14.63 9.53 0.75
N PHE A 23 15.70 9.14 1.45
CA PHE A 23 16.87 8.49 0.83
C PHE A 23 16.49 7.18 0.14
N PHE A 24 15.77 6.29 0.82
CA PHE A 24 15.33 5.02 0.23
C PHE A 24 14.35 5.21 -0.93
N ILE A 25 13.40 6.13 -0.80
CA ILE A 25 12.45 6.46 -1.89
C ILE A 25 13.20 7.07 -3.08
N GLY A 26 14.20 7.91 -2.84
CA GLY A 26 15.04 8.49 -3.89
C GLY A 26 15.81 7.44 -4.68
N ILE A 27 16.42 6.47 -3.99
CA ILE A 27 17.10 5.33 -4.64
C ILE A 27 16.09 4.49 -5.43
N ALA A 28 14.94 4.18 -4.86
CA ALA A 28 13.89 3.42 -5.54
C ALA A 28 13.42 4.13 -6.83
N GLY A 29 13.23 5.45 -6.79
CA GLY A 29 12.88 6.26 -7.95
C GLY A 29 13.97 6.29 -9.02
N ALA A 30 15.24 6.43 -8.61
CA ALA A 30 16.38 6.40 -9.52
C ALA A 30 16.51 5.03 -10.22
N LEU A 31 16.35 3.94 -9.47
CA LEU A 31 16.33 2.57 -10.02
C LEU A 31 15.13 2.35 -10.95
N PHE A 32 13.94 2.82 -10.57
CA PHE A 32 12.76 2.69 -11.42
C PHE A 32 12.93 3.41 -12.76
N PHE A 33 13.51 4.61 -12.76
CA PHE A 33 13.81 5.34 -13.98
C PHE A 33 14.89 4.64 -14.83
N SER A 34 16.04 4.32 -14.22
CA SER A 34 17.21 3.81 -14.93
C SER A 34 17.10 2.36 -15.39
N VAL A 35 16.47 1.49 -14.60
CA VAL A 35 16.43 0.04 -14.86
C VAL A 35 15.12 -0.38 -15.51
N TYR A 36 13.98 0.15 -15.07
CA TYR A 36 12.67 -0.33 -15.54
C TYR A 36 12.15 0.44 -16.75
N LEU A 37 12.25 1.77 -16.75
CA LEU A 37 11.71 2.60 -17.82
C LEU A 37 12.74 2.93 -18.91
N GLY A 38 14.02 3.09 -18.54
CA GLY A 38 15.13 3.41 -19.46
C GLY A 38 15.15 4.88 -19.90
N ALA A 39 14.03 5.39 -20.42
CA ALA A 39 13.78 6.80 -20.69
C ALA A 39 12.32 7.12 -20.42
N VAL A 40 12.04 8.17 -19.64
CA VAL A 40 10.67 8.57 -19.33
C VAL A 40 10.54 10.08 -19.20
N GLU A 41 9.38 10.60 -19.60
CA GLU A 41 8.99 11.96 -19.27
C GLU A 41 8.52 12.02 -17.82
N VAL A 42 9.23 12.82 -17.00
CA VAL A 42 9.00 12.92 -15.55
C VAL A 42 7.55 13.32 -15.22
N GLY A 43 6.91 14.10 -16.09
CA GLY A 43 5.53 14.57 -15.91
C GLY A 43 4.48 13.45 -15.90
N GLU A 44 4.62 12.45 -16.76
CA GLU A 44 3.68 11.33 -16.81
C GLU A 44 4.03 10.24 -15.79
N ALA A 45 5.32 9.98 -15.57
CA ALA A 45 5.77 8.90 -14.70
C ALA A 45 5.55 9.18 -13.20
N PHE A 46 5.55 10.45 -12.78
CA PHE A 46 5.33 10.87 -11.40
C PHE A 46 4.09 11.77 -11.23
N GLY A 47 3.12 11.62 -12.14
CA GLY A 47 1.84 12.32 -12.06
C GLY A 47 1.03 11.98 -10.80
N ILE A 48 -0.05 12.74 -10.58
CA ILE A 48 -0.94 12.64 -9.42
C ILE A 48 -1.47 11.22 -9.20
N GLN A 49 -1.71 10.48 -10.28
CA GLN A 49 -2.20 9.10 -10.27
C GLN A 49 -1.25 8.17 -9.50
N LYS A 50 0.07 8.33 -9.65
CA LYS A 50 1.05 7.55 -8.89
C LYS A 50 1.07 7.93 -7.41
N SER A 51 0.94 9.22 -7.10
CA SER A 51 0.84 9.69 -5.72
C SER A 51 -0.38 9.11 -5.00
N PHE A 52 -1.55 9.07 -5.67
CA PHE A 52 -2.73 8.42 -5.11
C PHE A 52 -2.55 6.92 -4.95
N LEU A 53 -1.93 6.25 -5.91
CA LEU A 53 -1.66 4.82 -5.81
C LEU A 53 -0.82 4.51 -4.54
N VAL A 54 0.28 5.24 -4.32
CA VAL A 54 1.13 5.06 -3.13
C VAL A 54 0.37 5.42 -1.84
N LEU A 55 -0.46 6.48 -1.87
CA LEU A 55 -1.30 6.84 -0.73
C LEU A 55 -2.29 5.72 -0.38
N PHE A 56 -2.96 5.14 -1.38
CA PHE A 56 -3.92 4.06 -1.17
C PHE A 56 -3.25 2.78 -0.66
N MET A 57 -2.02 2.46 -1.10
CA MET A 57 -1.26 1.35 -0.52
C MET A 57 -1.13 1.49 1.01
N ILE A 58 -0.79 2.69 1.50
CA ILE A 58 -0.61 2.93 2.93
C ILE A 58 -1.94 2.97 3.68
N ILE A 59 -2.98 3.59 3.10
CA ILE A 59 -4.29 3.68 3.75
C ILE A 59 -4.93 2.30 3.88
N ILE A 60 -4.94 1.50 2.81
CA ILE A 60 -5.49 0.14 2.81
C ILE A 60 -4.67 -0.77 3.73
N GLY A 61 -3.35 -0.62 3.72
CA GLY A 61 -2.46 -1.36 4.60
C GLY A 61 -2.69 -1.08 6.08
N GLY A 62 -2.99 0.17 6.43
CA GLY A 62 -3.18 0.66 7.79
C GLY A 62 -2.08 1.65 8.18
N LEU A 63 -2.50 2.89 8.47
CA LEU A 63 -1.61 3.98 8.86
C LEU A 63 -0.84 3.65 10.15
N GLY A 64 0.49 3.84 10.13
CA GLY A 64 1.34 3.62 11.30
C GLY A 64 1.72 2.15 11.57
N SER A 65 1.38 1.22 10.67
CA SER A 65 1.77 -0.18 10.78
C SER A 65 2.84 -0.56 9.74
N ILE A 66 3.96 -1.10 10.21
CA ILE A 66 5.03 -1.63 9.32
C ILE A 66 4.48 -2.78 8.48
N PHE A 67 3.82 -3.76 9.12
CA PHE A 67 3.19 -4.88 8.40
C PHE A 67 2.10 -4.40 7.44
N GLY A 68 1.31 -3.40 7.87
CA GLY A 68 0.28 -2.79 7.05
C GLY A 68 0.84 -2.22 5.75
N ALA A 69 1.94 -1.47 5.82
CA ALA A 69 2.60 -0.92 4.63
C ALA A 69 2.99 -1.99 3.60
N PHE A 70 3.55 -3.12 4.07
CA PHE A 70 3.89 -4.25 3.18
C PHE A 70 2.64 -4.94 2.62
N ALA A 71 1.64 -5.22 3.45
CA ALA A 71 0.42 -5.89 3.04
C ALA A 71 -0.40 -5.05 2.04
N GLY A 72 -0.53 -3.74 2.30
CA GLY A 72 -1.22 -2.81 1.41
C GLY A 72 -0.51 -2.63 0.07
N ALA A 73 0.83 -2.55 0.07
CA ALA A 73 1.62 -2.54 -1.16
C ALA A 73 1.46 -3.84 -1.96
N ALA A 74 1.57 -5.00 -1.29
CA ALA A 74 1.39 -6.30 -1.93
C ALA A 74 -0.02 -6.45 -2.51
N PHE A 75 -1.06 -6.05 -1.76
CA PHE A 75 -2.44 -6.10 -2.20
C PHE A 75 -2.68 -5.24 -3.44
N MET A 76 -2.28 -3.97 -3.41
CA MET A 76 -2.48 -3.03 -4.51
C MET A 76 -1.70 -3.40 -5.78
N VAL A 77 -0.56 -4.08 -5.65
CA VAL A 77 0.26 -4.51 -6.80
C VAL A 77 -0.21 -5.86 -7.35
N LEU A 78 -0.47 -6.83 -6.48
CA LEU A 78 -0.81 -8.20 -6.90
C LEU A 78 -2.26 -8.34 -7.37
N MET A 79 -3.19 -7.55 -6.83
CA MET A 79 -4.61 -7.68 -7.16
C MET A 79 -4.91 -7.37 -8.64
N PRO A 80 -4.43 -6.27 -9.24
CA PRO A 80 -4.46 -6.06 -10.69
C PRO A 80 -3.93 -7.24 -11.50
N VAL A 81 -2.77 -7.76 -11.11
CA VAL A 81 -2.11 -8.87 -11.81
C VAL A 81 -2.94 -10.15 -11.73
N LEU A 82 -3.51 -10.45 -10.56
CA LEU A 82 -4.40 -11.58 -10.35
C LEU A 82 -5.67 -11.45 -11.20
N LEU A 83 -6.32 -10.30 -11.18
CA LEU A 83 -7.53 -10.05 -11.98
C LEU A 83 -7.24 -10.20 -13.47
N LYS A 84 -6.15 -9.61 -13.96
CA LYS A 84 -5.73 -9.76 -15.36
C LYS A 84 -5.48 -11.22 -15.74
N ASN A 85 -4.77 -11.98 -14.90
CA ASN A 85 -4.49 -13.39 -15.16
C ASN A 85 -5.75 -14.26 -15.16
N VAL A 86 -6.70 -13.99 -14.26
CA VAL A 86 -7.97 -14.75 -14.17
C VAL A 86 -8.93 -14.38 -15.31
N LEU A 87 -9.16 -13.09 -15.52
CA LEU A 87 -10.14 -12.60 -16.50
C LEU A 87 -9.66 -12.83 -17.94
N VAL A 88 -8.42 -12.48 -18.26
CA VAL A 88 -7.86 -12.63 -19.61
C VAL A 88 -7.31 -14.03 -19.81
N GLY A 89 -6.43 -14.49 -18.91
CA GLY A 89 -5.75 -15.77 -19.05
C GLY A 89 -6.62 -16.99 -18.77
N GLY A 90 -7.57 -16.88 -17.82
CA GLY A 90 -8.46 -17.99 -17.44
C GLY A 90 -9.78 -18.01 -18.21
N MET A 91 -10.49 -16.87 -18.26
CA MET A 91 -11.81 -16.77 -18.92
C MET A 91 -11.75 -16.36 -20.39
N GLY A 92 -10.59 -15.93 -20.91
CA GLY A 92 -10.44 -15.52 -22.31
C GLY A 92 -11.15 -14.22 -22.66
N TRP A 93 -11.43 -13.35 -21.67
CA TRP A 93 -12.12 -12.09 -21.92
C TRP A 93 -11.24 -11.09 -22.68
N PRO A 94 -11.87 -10.18 -23.46
CA PRO A 94 -11.16 -9.07 -24.08
C PRO A 94 -10.40 -8.21 -23.06
N THR A 95 -9.21 -7.77 -23.43
CA THR A 95 -8.28 -7.04 -22.54
C THR A 95 -8.82 -5.66 -22.14
N ASP A 96 -9.58 -5.03 -23.02
CA ASP A 96 -10.27 -3.76 -22.78
C ASP A 96 -11.34 -3.92 -21.70
N LEU A 97 -12.20 -4.95 -21.80
CA LEU A 97 -13.21 -5.24 -20.80
C LEU A 97 -12.57 -5.56 -19.45
N ALA A 98 -11.54 -6.41 -19.45
CA ALA A 98 -10.82 -6.78 -18.25
C ALA A 98 -10.20 -5.58 -17.53
N ALA A 99 -9.64 -4.61 -18.28
CA ALA A 99 -9.07 -3.40 -17.70
C ALA A 99 -10.13 -2.51 -17.02
N HIS A 100 -11.30 -2.32 -17.64
CA HIS A 100 -12.37 -1.53 -17.03
C HIS A 100 -12.93 -2.20 -15.77
N LEU A 101 -13.07 -3.52 -15.79
CA LEU A 101 -13.50 -4.29 -14.62
C LEU A 101 -12.45 -4.26 -13.52
N GLU A 102 -11.16 -4.35 -13.86
CA GLU A 102 -10.06 -4.20 -12.91
C GLU A 102 -10.16 -2.85 -12.18
N PHE A 103 -10.29 -1.73 -12.91
CA PHE A 103 -10.45 -0.41 -12.29
C PHE A 103 -11.69 -0.33 -11.38
N MET A 104 -12.81 -0.92 -11.80
CA MET A 104 -14.05 -0.91 -11.04
C MET A 104 -13.96 -1.76 -9.77
N ILE A 105 -13.37 -2.95 -9.86
CA ILE A 105 -13.20 -3.88 -8.72
C ILE A 105 -12.17 -3.32 -7.74
N VAL A 106 -11.01 -2.86 -8.23
CA VAL A 106 -9.97 -2.27 -7.38
C VAL A 106 -10.53 -1.02 -6.69
N GLY A 107 -11.15 -0.10 -7.44
CA GLY A 107 -11.77 1.10 -6.87
C GLY A 107 -12.88 0.78 -5.87
N GLY A 108 -13.75 -0.17 -6.19
CA GLY A 108 -14.80 -0.65 -5.30
C GLY A 108 -14.24 -1.25 -4.00
N LEU A 109 -13.16 -2.03 -4.10
CA LEU A 109 -12.49 -2.59 -2.93
C LEU A 109 -11.83 -1.51 -2.07
N ILE A 110 -11.24 -0.47 -2.67
CA ILE A 110 -10.71 0.67 -1.92
C ILE A 110 -11.83 1.32 -1.09
N VAL A 111 -12.97 1.62 -1.71
CA VAL A 111 -14.13 2.23 -1.03
C VAL A 111 -14.65 1.30 0.08
N LEU A 112 -14.78 0.01 -0.22
CA LEU A 112 -15.22 -1.00 0.73
C LEU A 112 -14.31 -1.07 1.95
N PHE A 113 -12.98 -1.12 1.76
CA PHE A 113 -12.01 -1.13 2.85
C PHE A 113 -12.05 0.15 3.68
N LEU A 114 -12.18 1.31 3.05
CA LEU A 114 -12.29 2.60 3.75
C LEU A 114 -13.54 2.65 4.66
N ILE A 115 -14.64 2.03 4.25
CA ILE A 115 -15.90 2.02 5.01
C ILE A 115 -15.88 0.98 6.12
N LEU A 116 -15.51 -0.27 5.80
CA LEU A 116 -15.57 -1.38 6.75
C LEU A 116 -14.46 -1.32 7.78
N GLU A 117 -13.26 -0.89 7.39
CA GLU A 117 -12.08 -0.98 8.25
C GLU A 117 -11.16 0.25 8.13
N PRO A 118 -11.45 1.31 8.88
CA PRO A 118 -10.64 2.54 8.85
C PRO A 118 -9.19 2.34 9.35
N HIS A 119 -8.89 1.20 9.98
CA HIS A 119 -7.55 0.85 10.47
C HIS A 119 -6.75 -0.02 9.47
N GLY A 120 -7.36 -0.42 8.34
CA GLY A 120 -6.72 -1.18 7.27
C GLY A 120 -6.41 -2.65 7.59
N LEU A 121 -5.77 -3.33 6.63
CA LEU A 121 -5.42 -4.75 6.67
C LEU A 121 -4.59 -5.16 7.90
N ALA A 122 -3.79 -4.23 8.45
CA ALA A 122 -3.03 -4.46 9.67
C ALA A 122 -3.94 -4.81 10.88
N GLN A 123 -5.12 -4.21 10.97
CA GLN A 123 -6.03 -4.44 12.07
C GLN A 123 -6.72 -5.81 11.96
N LEU A 124 -7.12 -6.23 10.75
CA LEU A 124 -7.62 -7.59 10.51
C LEU A 124 -6.62 -8.63 10.96
N TRP A 125 -5.36 -8.44 10.58
CA TRP A 125 -4.31 -9.38 10.92
C TRP A 125 -4.10 -9.49 12.43
N ARG A 126 -4.15 -8.34 13.14
CA ARG A 126 -4.05 -8.32 14.59
C ARG A 126 -5.23 -9.03 15.26
N LEU A 127 -6.46 -8.71 14.87
CA LEU A 127 -7.67 -9.35 15.39
C LEU A 127 -7.68 -10.86 15.11
N THR A 128 -7.26 -11.26 13.91
CA THR A 128 -7.17 -12.67 13.52
C THR A 128 -6.14 -13.41 14.38
N LYS A 129 -4.96 -12.80 14.62
CA LYS A 129 -3.94 -13.36 15.52
C LYS A 129 -4.40 -13.44 16.97
N GLU A 130 -5.07 -12.41 17.47
CA GLU A 130 -5.63 -12.39 18.83
C GLU A 130 -6.68 -13.50 18.99
N LYS A 131 -7.59 -13.64 18.02
CA LYS A 131 -8.61 -14.68 18.00
C LYS A 131 -8.03 -16.09 17.88
N LEU A 132 -6.99 -16.28 17.07
CA LEU A 132 -6.28 -17.56 16.94
C LEU A 132 -5.48 -17.92 18.20
N ARG A 133 -4.96 -16.94 18.93
CA ARG A 133 -4.24 -17.18 20.20
C ARG A 133 -5.16 -17.54 21.36
N LEU A 134 -6.38 -17.00 21.36
CA LEU A 134 -7.44 -17.33 22.33
C LEU A 134 -8.20 -18.61 21.96
N TRP A 135 -7.81 -19.29 20.88
CA TRP A 135 -8.34 -20.61 20.53
C TRP A 135 -7.35 -21.67 21.04
N PRO A 136 -7.73 -22.62 21.94
CA PRO A 136 -9.07 -23.13 22.22
C PRO A 136 -9.70 -22.75 23.58
N PHE A 137 -9.12 -21.85 24.36
CA PHE A 137 -9.70 -21.43 25.64
C PHE A 137 -10.10 -19.95 25.59
N PRO A 138 -11.40 -19.59 25.78
CA PRO A 138 -11.92 -18.23 25.64
C PRO A 138 -11.38 -17.20 26.66
N HIS A 139 -10.35 -17.56 27.44
CA HIS A 139 -9.74 -16.77 28.50
C HIS A 139 -8.22 -16.79 28.34
#